data_AF-A0A2E0GW94-F1
#
_entry.id   AF-A0A2E0GW94-F1
#
_cell.length_a   1.000
_cell.length_b   1.000
_cell.length_c   1.000
_cell.angle_alpha   90.00
_cell.angle_beta   90.00
_cell.angle_gamma   90.00
#
_symmetry.space_group_name_H-M   'P 1'
#
loop_
_entity.id
_entity.type
_entity.pdbx_description
1 polymer ?
#
loop_
_entity_poly.entity_id
_entity_poly.type
_entity_poly.pdbx_seq_one_letter_code
_entity_poly.pdbx_strand_id
1 'polypeptide(L)' 'MITVEDLKRIAWKAPDYSDLKEKDFLKILDEITTLDELEGIANRKKHLKEHQLKSWNDWQREAIINRKLELEDERG' A
#
# COMPACT_ATOMS: atom_id res chain seq x y z
N MET A 1 11.98 -31.97 3.28
CA MET A 1 12.38 -31.20 2.08
C MET A 1 11.10 -30.65 1.46
N ILE A 2 11.01 -29.35 1.26
CA ILE A 2 9.88 -28.71 0.56
C ILE A 2 10.09 -28.99 -0.93
N THR A 3 9.07 -29.50 -1.62
CA THR A 3 9.17 -29.83 -3.05
C THR A 3 8.91 -28.60 -3.92
N VAL A 4 9.30 -28.65 -5.19
CA VAL A 4 9.02 -27.57 -6.16
C VAL A 4 7.51 -27.38 -6.38
N GLU A 5 6.71 -28.44 -6.16
CA GLU A 5 5.24 -28.38 -6.17
C GLU A 5 4.67 -27.70 -4.92
N ASP A 6 5.29 -27.88 -3.75
CA ASP A 6 4.91 -27.13 -2.55
C ASP A 6 5.18 -25.64 -2.72
N LEU A 7 6.32 -25.25 -3.33
CA LEU A 7 6.61 -23.85 -3.65
C LEU A 7 5.62 -23.25 -4.65
N LYS A 8 5.12 -24.03 -5.62
CA LYS A 8 4.06 -23.59 -6.55
C LYS A 8 2.69 -23.45 -5.87
N ARG A 9 2.42 -24.24 -4.82
CA ARG A 9 1.18 -24.17 -4.02
C ARG A 9 1.20 -23.05 -2.99
N ILE A 10 2.37 -22.68 -2.50
CA ILE A 10 2.58 -21.48 -1.69
C ILE A 10 2.59 -20.29 -2.65
N ALA A 11 1.43 -19.94 -3.18
CA ALA A 11 1.24 -18.61 -3.75
C ALA A 11 1.59 -17.62 -2.64
N TRP A 12 2.70 -16.90 -2.78
CA TRP A 12 3.08 -15.86 -1.84
C TRP A 12 2.02 -14.77 -1.89
N LYS A 13 1.00 -14.91 -1.04
CA LYS A 13 -0.05 -13.92 -0.84
C LYS A 13 0.45 -12.98 0.25
N ALA A 14 1.30 -12.02 -0.13
CA ALA A 14 1.46 -10.84 0.69
C ALA A 14 0.07 -10.20 0.84
N PRO A 15 -0.39 -9.89 2.07
CA PRO A 15 -1.65 -9.18 2.25
C PRO A 15 -1.56 -7.82 1.54
N ASP A 16 -2.61 -7.46 0.80
CA ASP A 16 -2.67 -6.12 0.20
C ASP A 16 -2.74 -5.07 1.32
N TYR A 17 -2.20 -3.89 1.07
CA TYR A 17 -2.13 -2.84 2.09
C TYR A 17 -3.52 -2.39 2.58
N SER A 18 -4.58 -2.58 1.79
CA SER A 18 -5.95 -2.29 2.26
C SER A 18 -6.44 -3.24 3.35
N ASP A 19 -5.81 -4.41 3.49
CA ASP A 19 -6.12 -5.39 4.53
C ASP A 19 -5.32 -5.17 5.82
N LEU A 20 -4.40 -4.21 5.82
CA LEU A 20 -3.61 -3.88 7.00
C LEU A 20 -4.45 -3.15 8.06
N LYS A 21 -4.10 -3.42 9.31
CA LYS A 21 -4.63 -2.65 10.45
C LYS A 21 -4.00 -1.27 10.46
N GLU A 22 -4.70 -0.33 11.07
CA GLU A 22 -4.32 1.08 11.18
C GLU A 22 -2.84 1.27 11.52
N LYS A 23 -2.36 0.66 12.60
CA LYS A 23 -0.96 0.78 13.04
C LYS A 23 0.05 0.37 11.96
N ASP A 24 -0.20 -0.75 11.28
CA ASP A 24 0.71 -1.27 10.26
C ASP A 24 0.64 -0.41 8.98
N PHE A 25 -0.56 0.05 8.63
CA PHE A 25 -0.78 0.93 7.50
C PHE A 25 -0.09 2.29 7.67
N LEU A 26 -0.25 2.91 8.85
CA LEU A 26 0.40 4.18 9.17
C LEU A 26 1.92 4.06 9.18
N LYS A 27 2.46 2.94 9.68
CA LYS A 27 3.90 2.68 9.63
C LYS A 27 4.43 2.65 8.19
N ILE A 28 3.70 2.03 7.27
CA ILE A 28 4.09 2.02 5.85
C ILE A 28 4.02 3.43 5.26
N LEU A 29 3.00 4.23 5.60
CA LEU A 29 2.90 5.60 5.12
C LEU A 29 4.05 6.49 5.62
N ASP A 30 4.51 6.27 6.86
CA ASP A 30 5.67 6.95 7.45
C ASP A 30 6.97 6.64 6.68
N GLU A 31 7.13 5.39 6.21
CA GLU A 31 8.28 4.97 5.39
C GLU A 31 8.30 5.59 3.97
N ILE A 32 7.18 6.17 3.51
CA ILE A 32 7.10 6.87 2.21
C ILE A 32 7.70 8.26 2.37
N THR A 33 8.73 8.57 1.58
CA THR A 33 9.47 9.84 1.69
C THR A 33 9.25 10.79 0.50
N THR A 34 8.54 10.34 -0.53
CA THR A 34 8.31 11.13 -1.74
C THR A 34 6.85 11.12 -2.18
N LEU A 35 6.42 12.21 -2.81
CA LEU A 35 5.06 12.29 -3.38
C LEU A 35 4.81 11.27 -4.49
N ASP A 36 5.86 10.87 -5.21
CA ASP A 36 5.76 9.88 -6.31
C ASP A 36 5.44 8.48 -5.77
N GLU A 37 6.15 8.05 -4.72
CA GLU A 37 5.86 6.79 -4.02
C GLU A 37 4.43 6.79 -3.43
N LEU A 38 4.01 7.90 -2.84
CA LEU A 38 2.67 8.04 -2.30
C LEU A 38 1.59 7.99 -3.39
N GLU A 39 1.84 8.60 -4.55
CA GLU A 39 0.96 8.53 -5.73
C GLU A 39 0.82 7.08 -6.21
N GLY A 40 1.93 6.34 -6.27
CA GLY A 40 1.96 4.92 -6.60
C GLY A 40 1.04 4.09 -5.71
N ILE A 41 1.08 4.32 -4.40
CA ILE A 41 0.23 3.62 -3.42
C ILE A 41 -1.22 4.07 -3.54
N ALA A 42 -1.47 5.39 -3.55
CA ALA A 42 -2.81 5.96 -3.66
C ALA A 42 -3.57 5.41 -4.88
N ASN A 43 -2.87 5.28 -6.02
CA ASN A 43 -3.43 4.83 -7.29
C ASN A 43 -3.03 3.39 -7.66
N ARG A 44 -2.68 2.54 -6.67
CA ARG A 44 -2.14 1.18 -6.92
C ARG A 44 -2.98 0.32 -7.88
N LYS A 45 -4.32 0.46 -7.84
CA LYS A 45 -5.23 -0.25 -8.76
C LYS A 45 -4.97 0.07 -10.22
N LYS A 46 -4.68 1.34 -10.51
CA LYS A 46 -4.40 1.84 -11.86
C LYS A 46 -3.00 1.41 -12.32
N HIS A 47 -2.00 1.56 -11.45
CA HIS A 47 -0.61 1.24 -11.77
C HIS A 47 -0.37 -0.26 -11.97
N LEU A 48 -0.95 -1.09 -11.10
CA LEU A 48 -0.84 -2.55 -11.20
C LEU A 48 -1.78 -3.14 -12.25
N LYS A 49 -2.73 -2.36 -12.78
CA LYS A 49 -3.82 -2.83 -13.67
C LYS A 49 -4.66 -3.96 -13.07
N GLU A 50 -4.67 -4.07 -11.74
CA GLU A 50 -5.38 -5.10 -11.00
C GLU A 50 -6.67 -4.52 -10.41
N HIS A 51 -7.77 -4.66 -11.15
CA HIS A 51 -9.07 -4.10 -10.78
C HIS A 51 -9.71 -4.80 -9.57
N GLN A 52 -9.31 -6.04 -9.28
CA GLN A 52 -9.80 -6.82 -8.14
C GLN A 52 -9.23 -6.39 -6.79
N LEU A 53 -8.21 -5.51 -6.75
CA LEU A 53 -7.72 -4.96 -5.49
C LEU A 53 -8.83 -4.18 -4.80
N LYS A 54 -8.90 -4.29 -3.47
CA LYS A 54 -9.90 -3.55 -2.69
C LYS A 54 -9.62 -2.06 -2.77
N SER A 55 -10.68 -1.27 -2.86
CA SER A 55 -10.56 0.18 -2.75
C SER A 55 -10.11 0.55 -1.33
N TRP A 56 -9.40 1.66 -1.20
CA TRP A 56 -9.15 2.26 0.11
C TRP A 56 -10.48 2.58 0.80
N ASN A 57 -10.59 2.22 2.07
CA ASN A 57 -11.69 2.66 2.94
C ASN A 57 -11.48 4.14 3.36
N ASP A 58 -12.46 4.74 4.03
CA ASP A 58 -12.45 6.18 4.31
C ASP A 58 -11.25 6.62 5.17
N TRP A 59 -10.93 5.90 6.24
CA TRP A 59 -9.80 6.24 7.10
C TRP A 59 -8.45 6.05 6.39
N GLN A 60 -8.31 5.02 5.54
CA GLN A 60 -7.11 4.82 4.73
C GLN A 60 -6.91 5.95 3.72
N ARG A 61 -8.01 6.44 3.11
CA ARG A 61 -7.95 7.59 2.21
C ARG A 61 -7.52 8.85 2.95
N GLU A 62 -8.09 9.10 4.13
CA GLU A 62 -7.73 10.24 4.96
C GLU A 62 -6.25 10.18 5.36
N ALA A 63 -5.75 9.02 5.77
CA ALA A 63 -4.34 8.82 6.11
C ALA A 63 -3.40 9.08 4.91
N ILE A 64 -3.76 8.60 3.71
CA ILE A 64 -3.00 8.88 2.48
C ILE A 64 -2.99 10.39 2.18
N ILE A 65 -4.13 11.07 2.34
CA ILE A 65 -4.24 12.53 2.11
C ILE A 65 -3.38 13.29 3.13
N ASN A 66 -3.44 12.91 4.41
CA ASN A 66 -2.64 13.54 5.46
C ASN A 66 -1.15 13.39 5.17
N ARG A 67 -0.68 12.18 4.80
CA ARG A 67 0.72 11.97 4.45
C ARG A 67 1.15 12.80 3.23
N LYS A 68 0.25 12.99 2.27
CA LYS A 68 0.51 13.85 1.11
C LYS A 68 0.76 15.29 1.56
N LEU A 69 -0.09 15.82 2.45
CA LEU A 69 0.05 17.19 2.97
C LEU A 69 1.35 17.36 3.75
N GLU A 70 1.72 16.39 4.59
CA GLU A 70 3.01 16.39 5.31
C GLU A 70 4.20 16.48 4.34
N LEU A 71 4.21 15.63 3.30
CA LEU A 71 5.27 15.65 2.29
C LEU A 71 5.28 16.92 1.41
N GLU A 72 4.14 17.60 1.25
CA GLU A 72 4.07 18.90 0.57
C GLU A 72 4.62 20.03 1.45
N ASP A 73 4.36 19.99 2.76
CA ASP A 73 4.88 20.95 3.75
C ASP A 73 6.39 20.82 3.94
N GLU A 74 6.91 19.58 4.05
CA GLU A 74 8.35 19.29 4.19
C GLU A 74 9.19 19.74 2.98
N ARG A 75 8.56 19.99 1.82
CA ARG A 75 9.24 20.47 0.60
C ARG A 75 9.23 22.00 0.48
N GLY A 76 8.49 22.71 1.32
CA GLY A 76 8.43 24.18 1.40
C GLY A 76 9.62 24.78 2.16
#